data_AF-A0A9Q4Q0J8-F1
#
_entry.id   AF-A0A9Q4Q0J8-F1
#
_cell.length_a   1.000
_cell.length_b   1.000
_cell.length_c   1.000
_cell.angle_alpha   90.00
_cell.angle_beta   90.00
_cell.angle_gamma   90.00
#
_symmetry.space_group_name_H-M   'P 1'
#
loop_
_entity.id
_entity.type
_entity.pdbx_description
1 polymer ?
#
loop_
_entity_poly.entity_id
_entity_poly.type
_entity_poly.pdbx_seq_one_letter_code
_entity_poly.pdbx_strand_id
1 'polypeptide(L)' 'MTRTTYQCPCGARLEFKQDLDKEPGTVTPNWKCKDCGTPVPGMTAEKISHQHPS' A
#
# COMPACT_ATOMS: atom_id res chain seq x y z
N MET A 1 6.60 13.40 -11.88
CA MET A 1 5.90 12.85 -10.70
C MET A 1 6.76 11.75 -10.11
N THR A 2 7.13 11.82 -8.83
CA THR A 2 8.02 10.82 -8.21
C THR A 2 7.21 9.59 -7.80
N ARG A 3 7.51 8.43 -8.40
CA ARG A 3 6.83 7.17 -8.06
C ARG A 3 7.20 6.78 -6.63
N THR A 4 6.22 6.72 -5.75
CA THR A 4 6.39 6.16 -4.41
C THR A 4 6.40 4.65 -4.52
N THR A 5 7.43 4.02 -3.98
CA THR A 5 7.54 2.56 -3.95
C THR A 5 7.89 2.15 -2.53
N TYR A 6 7.29 1.07 -2.06
CA TYR A 6 7.53 0.55 -0.72
C TYR A 6 7.88 -0.92 -0.80
N GLN A 7 8.99 -1.29 -0.19
CA GLN A 7 9.38 -2.69 -0.06
C GLN A 7 8.79 -3.24 1.23
N CYS A 8 7.84 -4.16 1.07
CA CYS A 8 7.29 -4.90 2.18
C CYS A 8 8.35 -5.85 2.76
N PRO A 9 8.41 -6.07 4.08
CA PRO A 9 9.37 -7.00 4.69
C PRO A 9 9.21 -8.45 4.22
N CYS A 10 8.07 -8.83 3.64
CA CYS A 10 7.90 -10.14 3.00
C CYS A 10 8.57 -10.23 1.61
N GLY A 11 9.17 -9.15 1.11
CA GLY A 11 9.83 -9.07 -0.19
C GLY A 11 8.96 -8.48 -1.31
N ALA A 12 7.66 -8.32 -1.09
CA ALA A 12 6.75 -7.72 -2.06
C ALA A 12 7.06 -6.23 -2.30
N ARG A 13 6.97 -5.78 -3.55
CA ARG A 13 7.17 -4.38 -3.93
C ARG A 13 5.82 -3.73 -4.18
N LEU A 14 5.43 -2.80 -3.33
CA LEU A 14 4.16 -2.08 -3.41
C LEU A 14 4.39 -0.79 -4.21
N GLU A 15 3.76 -0.69 -5.37
CA GLU A 15 3.94 0.44 -6.27
C GLU A 15 2.60 1.08 -6.65
N PHE A 16 1.52 0.30 -6.60
CA PHE A 16 0.19 0.77 -6.95
C PHE A 16 -0.85 0.30 -5.96
N LYS A 17 -2.05 0.90 -6.04
CA LYS A 17 -3.21 0.49 -5.25
C LYS A 17 -3.50 -1.02 -5.31
N GLN A 18 -3.25 -1.68 -6.43
CA GLN A 18 -3.51 -3.10 -6.63
C GLN A 18 -2.63 -4.04 -5.78
N ASP A 19 -1.51 -3.54 -5.28
CA ASP A 19 -0.61 -4.24 -4.37
C ASP A 19 -1.01 -4.04 -2.89
N LEU A 20 -1.94 -3.11 -2.64
CA LEU A 20 -2.47 -2.80 -1.32
C LEU A 20 -3.86 -3.43 -1.14
N ASP A 21 -4.07 -3.97 0.05
CA ASP A 21 -5.37 -4.40 0.55
C ASP A 21 -5.87 -3.40 1.61
N LYS A 22 -7.14 -3.00 1.52
CA LYS A 22 -7.72 -2.04 2.46
C LYS A 22 -8.36 -2.79 3.61
N GLU A 23 -7.86 -2.57 4.83
CA GLU A 23 -8.47 -3.16 6.01
C GLU A 23 -9.81 -2.46 6.34
N PRO A 24 -10.93 -3.20 6.43
CA PRO A 24 -12.22 -2.64 6.81
C PRO A 24 -12.32 -2.47 8.34
N GLY A 25 -13.07 -1.45 8.79
CA GLY A 25 -13.44 -1.28 10.20
C GLY A 25 -12.57 -0.33 11.01
N THR A 26 -11.53 0.28 10.43
CA THR A 26 -10.72 1.31 11.09
C THR A 26 -11.18 2.72 10.70
N VAL A 27 -11.17 3.65 11.66
CA VAL A 27 -11.56 5.07 11.45
C VAL A 27 -10.60 5.76 10.47
N THR A 28 -9.34 5.36 10.48
CA THR A 28 -8.31 5.76 9.51
C THR A 28 -8.16 4.68 8.45
N PRO A 29 -7.92 5.02 7.16
CA PRO A 29 -7.66 4.02 6.13
C PRO A 29 -6.38 3.25 6.46
N ASN A 30 -6.53 2.02 6.97
CA ASN A 30 -5.41 1.14 7.21
C ASN A 30 -5.21 0.26 5.97
N TRP A 31 -3.97 0.18 5.50
CA TRP A 31 -3.61 -0.55 4.30
C TRP A 31 -2.63 -1.65 4.64
N LYS A 32 -2.77 -2.78 3.97
CA LYS A 32 -1.91 -3.95 4.12
C LYS A 32 -1.31 -4.32 2.78
N CYS A 33 -0.18 -5.01 2.84
CA CYS A 33 0.35 -5.70 1.68
C CYS A 33 -0.63 -6.80 1.27
N LYS A 34 -1.03 -6.82 0.01
CA LYS A 34 -1.95 -7.83 -0.51
C LYS A 34 -1.36 -9.25 -0.48
N ASP A 35 -0.05 -9.39 -0.68
CA ASP A 35 0.64 -10.69 -0.68
C ASP A 35 0.70 -11.35 0.70
N CYS A 36 1.10 -10.59 1.72
CA CYS A 36 1.43 -11.16 3.04
C CYS A 36 0.62 -10.59 4.20
N GLY A 37 -0.26 -9.61 3.95
CA GLY A 37 -1.10 -8.99 4.97
C GLY A 37 -0.38 -8.04 5.92
N THR A 38 0.92 -7.79 5.72
CA THR A 38 1.71 -6.89 6.56
C THR A 38 1.14 -5.47 6.52
N PRO A 39 0.94 -4.80 7.68
CA PRO A 39 0.47 -3.42 7.71
C PRO A 39 1.49 -2.49 7.05
N VAL A 40 1.02 -1.66 6.12
CA VAL A 40 1.81 -0.66 5.41
C VAL A 40 1.62 0.69 6.11
N PRO A 41 2.69 1.48 6.33
CA PRO A 41 2.55 2.80 6.94
C PRO A 41 1.56 3.68 6.18
N GLY A 42 0.59 4.26 6.90
CA GLY A 42 -0.53 4.99 6.31
C GLY A 42 -0.13 6.04 5.28
N MET A 43 0.84 6.91 5.58
CA MET A 43 1.31 7.93 4.62
C MET A 43 1.86 7.33 3.31
N THR A 44 2.60 6.22 3.42
CA THR A 44 3.20 5.55 2.26
C THR A 44 2.14 4.82 1.45
N ALA A 45 1.23 4.13 2.13
CA ALA A 45 0.12 3.44 1.51
C ALA A 45 -0.85 4.41 0.83
N GLU A 46 -1.11 5.58 1.42
CA GLU A 46 -1.95 6.61 0.83
C GLU A 46 -1.34 7.11 -0.48
N LYS A 47 -0.04 7.45 -0.49
CA LYS A 47 0.68 7.79 -1.72
C LYS A 47 0.59 6.70 -2.79
N ILE A 48 0.84 5.45 -2.42
CA ILE A 48 0.79 4.29 -3.34
C ILE A 48 -0.64 4.04 -3.85
N SER A 49 -1.65 4.19 -3.00
CA SER A 49 -3.06 4.01 -3.36
C SER A 49 -3.55 5.07 -4.35
N HIS A 50 -2.95 6.25 -4.37
CA HIS A 50 -3.23 7.29 -5.37
C HIS A 50 -2.47 7.08 -6.69
N GLN A 51 -1.54 6.12 -6.75
CA GLN A 51 -0.82 5.80 -7.98
C GLN A 51 -1.61 4.81 -8.82
N HIS A 52 -1.81 5.18 -10.08
CA HIS A 52 -2.45 4.37 -11.11
C HIS A 52 -1.44 4.07 -12.21
N PRO A 53 -1.38 2.82 -12.73
CA PRO A 53 -0.70 2.56 -13.98
C PRO A 53 -1.44 3.33 -15.10
N SER A 54 -0.74 4.25 -15.78
CA SER A 54 -1.24 4.93 -16.99
C SER A 54 -1.24 4.02 -18.21
#